data_AF-A0A9E5TRI7-F1
#
_entry.id   AF-A0A9E5TRI7-F1
#
_cell.length_a   1.000
_cell.length_b   1.000
_cell.length_c   1.000
_cell.angle_alpha   90.00
_cell.angle_beta   90.00
_cell.angle_gamma   90.00
#
_symmetry.space_group_name_H-M   'P 1'
#
loop_
_entity.id
_entity.type
_entity.pdbx_description
1 polymer ?
#
loop_
_entity_poly.entity_id
_entity_poly.type
_entity_poly.pdbx_seq_one_letter_code
_entity_poly.pdbx_strand_id
1 'polypeptide(L)'
;MIFQWLVFLGTAFVAILASILMVTRKNPIHSALLLILTFLCTAIFFFLLQNPFIAVIQVLVYAGAIMMLIVFVIMLLELEEELHSPL
;
A
#
# COMPACT_ATOMS: atom_id res chain seq x y z
N MET A 1 -23.76 12.43 3.52
CA MET A 1 -23.86 11.62 4.76
C MET A 1 -23.87 10.11 4.49
N ILE A 2 -24.97 9.47 4.04
CA ILE A 2 -25.02 7.99 3.90
C ILE A 2 -23.94 7.43 2.96
N PHE A 3 -23.69 8.14 1.85
CA PHE A 3 -22.68 7.75 0.86
C PHE A 3 -21.26 7.77 1.45
N GLN A 4 -20.91 8.79 2.23
CA GLN A 4 -19.61 8.89 2.88
C GLN A 4 -19.38 7.74 3.86
N TRP A 5 -20.41 7.34 4.60
CA TRP A 5 -20.35 6.19 5.51
C TRP A 5 -20.12 4.87 4.77
N LEU A 6 -20.81 4.65 3.66
CA LEU A 6 -20.61 3.44 2.84
C LEU A 6 -19.19 3.37 2.28
N VAL A 7 -18.68 4.48 1.73
CA VAL A 7 -17.31 4.54 1.23
C VAL A 7 -16.31 4.31 2.36
N PHE A 8 -16.51 4.94 3.52
CA PHE A 8 -15.66 4.77 4.70
C PHE A 8 -15.62 3.31 5.17
N LEU A 9 -16.77 2.67 5.34
CA LEU A 9 -16.84 1.29 5.82
C LEU A 9 -16.20 0.32 4.81
N GLY A 10 -16.47 0.52 3.52
CA GLY A 10 -15.90 -0.28 2.45
C GLY A 10 -14.37 -0.16 2.38
N THR A 11 -13.84 1.07 2.40
CA THR A 11 -12.39 1.28 2.34
C THR A 11 -11.69 0.92 3.64
N ALA A 12 -12.34 1.06 4.81
CA ALA A 12 -11.84 0.57 6.10
C ALA A 12 -11.69 -0.94 6.12
N PHE A 13 -12.70 -1.67 5.64
CA PHE A 13 -12.63 -3.12 5.54
C PHE A 13 -11.50 -3.57 4.62
N VAL A 14 -11.36 -2.95 3.44
CA VAL A 14 -10.27 -3.24 2.49
C VAL A 14 -8.90 -2.90 3.09
N ALA A 15 -8.75 -1.77 3.78
CA ALA A 15 -7.50 -1.36 4.41
C ALA A 15 -7.05 -2.36 5.49
N ILE A 16 -7.97 -2.81 6.34
CA ILE A 16 -7.68 -3.78 7.39
C ILE A 16 -7.28 -5.12 6.78
N LEU A 17 -8.05 -5.62 5.80
CA LEU A 17 -7.72 -6.86 5.11
C LEU A 17 -6.37 -6.78 4.39
N ALA A 18 -6.10 -5.68 3.68
CA ALA A 18 -4.83 -5.48 2.98
C ALA A 18 -3.64 -5.44 3.95
N SER A 19 -3.78 -4.78 5.10
CA SER A 19 -2.74 -4.70 6.13
C SER A 19 -2.47 -6.07 6.77
N ILE A 20 -3.50 -6.85 7.07
CA ILE A 20 -3.33 -8.21 7.61
C ILE A 20 -2.65 -9.10 6.57
N LEU A 21 -3.12 -9.07 5.32
CA LEU A 21 -2.54 -9.86 4.24
C LEU A 21 -1.08 -9.47 4.00
N MET A 22 -0.74 -8.18 4.02
CA MET A 22 0.63 -7.69 3.85
C MET A 22 1.60 -8.34 4.84
N VAL A 23 1.23 -8.40 6.14
CA VAL A 23 2.10 -8.99 7.18
C VAL A 23 2.16 -10.52 7.07
N THR A 24 1.11 -11.15 6.56
CA THR A 24 1.01 -12.62 6.48
C THR A 24 1.71 -13.20 5.24
N ARG A 25 1.96 -12.39 4.20
CA ARG A 25 2.58 -12.86 2.95
C ARG A 25 4.09 -13.04 3.12
N LYS A 26 4.59 -14.18 2.63
CA LYS A 26 6.02 -14.54 2.66
C LYS A 26 6.85 -13.85 1.58
N ASN A 27 6.25 -13.60 0.41
CA ASN A 27 6.94 -12.92 -0.68
C ASN A 27 6.86 -11.40 -0.45
N PRO A 28 8.00 -10.70 -0.33
CA PRO A 28 8.05 -9.29 0.05
C PRO A 28 7.52 -8.36 -1.06
N ILE A 29 7.56 -8.77 -2.34
CA ILE A 29 6.95 -8.02 -3.44
C ILE A 29 5.43 -7.98 -3.26
N HIS A 30 4.81 -9.12 -2.95
CA HIS A 30 3.37 -9.16 -2.67
C HIS A 30 3.00 -8.36 -1.42
N SER A 31 3.81 -8.40 -0.37
CA SER A 31 3.61 -7.59 0.83
C SER A 31 3.71 -6.08 0.52
N ALA A 32 4.67 -5.66 -0.31
CA ALA A 32 4.83 -4.27 -0.70
C ALA A 32 3.67 -3.76 -1.59
N LEU A 33 3.15 -4.58 -2.50
CA LEU A 33 1.95 -4.25 -3.29
C LEU A 33 0.71 -4.07 -2.40
N LEU A 34 0.55 -4.93 -1.39
CA LEU A 34 -0.54 -4.79 -0.42
C LEU A 34 -0.39 -3.53 0.44
N LEU A 35 0.84 -3.13 0.78
CA LEU A 35 1.11 -1.86 1.47
C LEU A 35 0.69 -0.65 0.63
N ILE A 36 0.98 -0.67 -0.67
CA ILE A 36 0.53 0.39 -1.60
C ILE A 36 -1.00 0.48 -1.60
N LEU A 37 -1.70 -0.67 -1.61
CA LEU A 37 -3.15 -0.70 -1.52
C LEU A 37 -3.66 -0.05 -0.23
N THR A 38 -3.02 -0.31 0.92
CA THR A 38 -3.36 0.36 2.19
C THR A 38 -3.15 1.87 2.12
N PHE A 39 -2.07 2.34 1.49
CA PHE A 39 -1.81 3.78 1.32
C PHE A 39 -2.84 4.45 0.41
N LEU A 40 -3.34 3.76 -0.62
CA LEU A 40 -4.44 4.24 -1.45
C LEU A 40 -5.75 4.33 -0.64
N CYS A 41 -6.05 3.34 0.22
CA CYS A 41 -7.19 3.45 1.13
C CYS A 41 -7.06 4.64 2.09
N THR A 42 -5.86 4.90 2.62
CA THR A 42 -5.59 6.06 3.47
C THR A 42 -5.79 7.38 2.74
N ALA A 43 -5.41 7.46 1.46
CA ALA A 43 -5.68 8.64 0.63
C ALA A 43 -7.19 8.90 0.48
N ILE A 44 -8.00 7.83 0.34
CA ILE A 44 -9.47 7.94 0.33
C ILE A 44 -9.98 8.45 1.68
N PHE A 45 -9.43 8.02 2.82
CA PHE A 45 -9.80 8.58 4.13
C PHE A 45 -9.51 10.07 4.24
N PHE A 46 -8.34 10.53 3.79
CA PHE A 46 -8.02 11.96 3.78
C PHE A 46 -8.98 12.77 2.90
N PHE A 47 -9.40 12.19 1.77
CA PHE A 47 -10.43 12.80 0.92
C PHE A 47 -11.78 12.91 1.64
N LEU A 48 -12.21 11.84 2.34
CA LEU A 48 -13.45 11.85 3.13
C LEU A 48 -13.42 12.88 4.25
N LEU A 49 -12.27 13.06 4.89
CA LEU A 49 -12.01 14.04 5.95
C LEU A 49 -11.90 15.49 5.45
N GLN A 50 -12.24 15.77 4.18
CA GLN A 50 -12.14 17.09 3.56
C GLN A 50 -10.71 17.64 3.51
N ASN A 51 -9.71 16.76 3.44
CA ASN A 51 -8.30 17.14 3.30
C ASN A 51 -7.72 16.66 1.95
N PRO A 52 -8.07 17.33 0.83
CA PRO A 52 -7.67 16.89 -0.51
C PRO A 52 -6.16 17.06 -0.76
N PHE A 53 -5.52 18.06 -0.15
CA PHE A 53 -4.08 18.29 -0.33
C PHE A 53 -3.25 17.13 0.24
N ILE A 54 -3.56 16.71 1.48
CA ILE A 54 -2.88 15.58 2.10
C ILE A 54 -3.21 14.27 1.38
N ALA A 55 -4.45 14.10 0.88
CA ALA A 55 -4.82 12.94 0.07
C ALA A 55 -3.94 12.81 -1.20
N VAL A 56 -3.71 13.93 -1.89
CA VAL A 56 -2.85 13.95 -3.08
C VAL A 56 -1.39 13.66 -2.73
N ILE A 57 -0.87 14.25 -1.65
CA ILE A 57 0.49 13.96 -1.17
C ILE A 57 0.64 12.47 -0.79
N GLN A 58 -0.37 11.87 -0.17
CA GLN A 58 -0.37 10.45 0.17
C GLN A 58 -0.18 9.58 -1.06
N VAL A 59 -0.84 9.91 -2.17
CA VAL A 59 -0.71 9.17 -3.41
C VAL A 59 0.63 9.45 -4.09
N LEU A 60 1.01 10.72 -4.24
CA LEU A 60 2.21 11.11 -5.01
C LEU A 60 3.51 10.74 -4.30
N VAL A 61 3.60 11.01 -2.99
CA VAL A 61 4.86 10.87 -2.24
C VAL A 61 4.95 9.50 -1.61
N TYR A 62 3.93 9.09 -0.83
CA TYR A 62 4.00 7.83 -0.09
C TYR A 62 3.77 6.62 -0.99
N ALA A 63 2.61 6.53 -1.64
CA ALA A 63 2.30 5.40 -2.52
C ALA A 63 3.10 5.43 -3.85
N GLY A 64 3.37 6.62 -4.37
CA GLY A 64 4.10 6.85 -5.60
C GLY A 64 5.61 6.77 -5.39
N ALA A 65 6.25 7.85 -4.92
CA ALA A 65 7.71 7.93 -4.89
C ALA A 65 8.38 6.94 -3.91
N ILE A 66 7.99 6.98 -2.64
CA ILE A 66 8.65 6.22 -1.58
C ILE A 66 8.42 4.71 -1.76
N MET A 67 7.16 4.30 -1.90
CA MET A 67 6.84 2.88 -2.02
C MET A 67 7.34 2.24 -3.30
N MET A 68 7.33 2.96 -4.45
CA MET A 68 7.91 2.41 -5.68
C MET A 68 9.43 2.20 -5.56
N LEU A 69 10.13 3.11 -4.88
CA LEU A 69 11.56 2.95 -4.58
C LEU A 69 11.79 1.73 -3.68
N ILE A 70 10.97 1.55 -2.63
CA ILE A 70 11.06 0.39 -1.74
C ILE A 70 10.79 -0.91 -2.52
N VAL A 71 9.77 -0.96 -3.36
CA VAL A 71 9.47 -2.13 -4.21
C VAL A 71 10.64 -2.45 -5.14
N PHE A 72 11.24 -1.43 -5.76
CA PHE A 72 12.40 -1.60 -6.63
C PHE A 72 13.59 -2.19 -5.87
N VAL A 73 13.88 -1.67 -4.67
CA VAL A 73 14.95 -2.19 -3.79
C VAL A 73 14.66 -3.64 -3.38
N ILE A 74 13.43 -3.94 -2.93
CA ILE A 74 13.03 -5.31 -2.57
C ILE A 74 13.23 -6.27 -3.74
N MET A 75 12.85 -5.87 -4.95
CA MET A 75 13.00 -6.70 -6.15
C MET A 75 14.47 -6.98 -6.48
N LEU A 76 15.36 -5.99 -6.32
CA LEU A 76 16.80 -6.19 -6.52
C LEU A 76 17.39 -7.16 -5.49
N LEU A 77 16.99 -7.05 -4.23
CA LEU A 77 17.45 -7.94 -3.16
C LEU A 77 16.96 -9.39 -3.37
N GLU A 78 15.70 -9.57 -3.78
CA GLU A 78 15.15 -10.90 -4.09
C GLU A 78 15.91 -11.55 -5.26
N LEU A 79 16.24 -10.76 -6.30
CA LEU A 79 16.99 -11.24 -7.46
C LEU A 79 18.43 -11.64 -7.10
N GLU A 80 19.09 -10.90 -6.20
CA GLU A 80 20.43 -11.23 -5.71
C GLU A 80 20.45 -12.54 -4.90
N GLU A 81 19.43 -12.76 -4.06
CA GLU A 81 19.27 -14.00 -3.28
C GLU A 81 19.04 -15.22 -4.19
N GLU A 82 18.26 -15.07 -5.27
CA GLU A 82 17.99 -16.13 -6.24
C GLU A 82 19.26 -16.52 -7.03
N LEU A 83 20.14 -15.55 -7.36
CA LEU A 83 21.41 -15.80 -8.06
C LEU A 83 22.43 -16.53 -7.18
N HIS A 84 22.52 -16.19 -5.89
CA HIS A 84 23.48 -16.76 -4.96
C HIS A 84 23.10 -18.14 -4.41
N SER A 85 21.95 -18.69 -4.78
CA SER A 85 21.53 -20.07 -4.51
C SER A 85 22.16 -21.04 -5.53
N PRO A 86 23.21 -21.82 -5.19
CA PRO A 86 23.92 -22.68 -6.14
C PRO A 86 23.26 -24.06 -6.22
N LEU A 87 22.04 -24.13 -6.74
CA LEU A 87 21.41 -25.37 -7.21
C LEU A 87 21.08 -25.26 -8.70
#